data_AF-A0A847LH83-F1
#
_entry.id   AF-A0A847LH83-F1
#
_cell.length_a   1.000
_cell.length_b   1.000
_cell.length_c   1.000
_cell.angle_alpha   90.00
_cell.angle_beta   90.00
_cell.angle_gamma   90.00
#
_symmetry.space_group_name_H-M   'P 1'
#
loop_
_entity.id
_entity.type
_entity.pdbx_description
1 polymer ?
#
loop_
_entity_poly.entity_id
_entity_poly.type
_entity_poly.pdbx_seq_one_letter_code
_entity_poly.pdbx_strand_id
1 'polypeptide(L)'
;MAACPARLLPNHLFHFARSGLDDRLTTYRVADCTGCGRCTEACPASLPLARVIGEARKKLAAAPTPAPTPIHDPGPGRCPTQS
;
A
#
# COMPACT_ATOMS: atom_id res chain seq x y z
N MET A 1 -11.99 -0.06 10.15
CA MET A 1 -11.78 1.27 9.51
C MET A 1 -10.58 1.15 8.59
N ALA A 2 -10.73 1.49 7.30
CA ALA A 2 -9.59 1.48 6.39
C ALA A 2 -8.71 2.72 6.69
N ALA A 3 -7.47 2.51 7.10
CA ALA A 3 -6.53 3.62 7.37
C ALA A 3 -6.19 4.44 6.11
N CYS A 4 -6.39 3.87 4.91
CA CYS A 4 -6.11 4.55 3.65
C CYS A 4 -7.42 4.99 2.95
N PRO A 5 -7.57 6.29 2.59
CA PRO A 5 -8.75 6.78 1.87
C PRO A 5 -8.88 6.18 0.46
N ALA A 6 -7.75 5.83 -0.16
CA ALA A 6 -7.70 5.20 -1.47
C ALA A 6 -7.98 3.67 -1.41
N ARG A 7 -8.33 3.14 -0.22
CA ARG A 7 -8.56 1.71 0.03
C ARG A 7 -7.39 0.81 -0.41
N LEU A 8 -6.17 1.35 -0.35
CA LEU A 8 -4.94 0.59 -0.57
C LEU A 8 -4.64 -0.30 0.63
N LEU A 9 -3.76 -1.30 0.42
CA LEU A 9 -3.21 -2.18 1.44
C LEU A 9 -1.80 -1.70 1.80
N PRO A 10 -1.65 -0.76 2.76
CA PRO A 10 -0.38 -0.07 2.97
C PRO A 10 0.68 -1.03 3.50
N ASN A 11 0.28 -2.00 4.32
CA ASN A 11 1.19 -3.01 4.86
C ASN A 11 1.79 -3.87 3.74
N HIS A 12 0.97 -4.39 2.83
CA HIS A 12 1.45 -5.13 1.65
C HIS A 12 2.34 -4.26 0.76
N LEU A 13 1.92 -3.04 0.43
CA LEU A 13 2.72 -2.12 -0.39
C LEU A 13 4.10 -1.82 0.24
N PHE A 14 4.17 -1.67 1.56
CA PHE A 14 5.43 -1.49 2.28
C PHE A 14 6.36 -2.70 2.14
N HIS A 15 5.82 -3.91 2.30
CA HIS A 15 6.60 -5.13 2.10
C HIS A 15 7.09 -5.26 0.65
N PHE A 16 6.23 -5.01 -0.34
CA PHE A 16 6.62 -5.05 -1.75
C PHE A 16 7.69 -4.01 -2.10
N ALA A 17 7.56 -2.79 -1.57
CA ALA A 17 8.56 -1.74 -1.73
C ALA A 17 9.93 -2.12 -1.14
N ARG A 18 9.94 -2.75 0.05
CA ARG A 18 11.18 -3.24 0.67
C ARG A 18 11.80 -4.41 -0.08
N SER A 19 10.98 -5.27 -0.68
CA SER A 19 11.44 -6.42 -1.46
C SER A 19 11.80 -6.08 -2.91
N GLY A 20 11.57 -4.84 -3.37
CA GLY A 20 11.79 -4.45 -4.77
C GLY A 20 10.81 -5.11 -5.75
N LEU A 21 9.63 -5.50 -5.28
CA LEU A 21 8.58 -6.14 -6.10
C LEU A 21 7.75 -5.08 -6.84
N ASP A 22 8.37 -4.46 -7.83
CA ASP A 22 7.82 -3.39 -8.67
C ASP A 22 6.48 -3.79 -9.36
N ASP A 23 6.41 -5.04 -9.85
CA ASP A 23 5.20 -5.62 -10.47
C ASP A 23 4.02 -5.72 -9.47
N ARG A 24 4.30 -6.16 -8.25
CA ARG A 24 3.31 -6.26 -7.16
C ARG A 24 2.85 -4.87 -6.74
N LEU A 25 3.74 -3.89 -6.65
CA LEU A 25 3.36 -2.51 -6.32
C LEU A 25 2.36 -1.95 -7.33
N THR A 26 2.58 -2.19 -8.62
CA THR A 26 1.66 -1.76 -9.68
C THR A 26 0.32 -2.49 -9.60
N THR A 27 0.37 -3.81 -9.46
CA THR A 27 -0.78 -4.69 -9.25
C THR A 27 -1.65 -4.16 -8.11
N TYR A 28 -1.05 -3.84 -6.96
CA TYR A 28 -1.72 -3.27 -5.78
C TYR A 28 -1.95 -1.77 -5.85
N ARG A 29 -1.88 -1.17 -7.04
CA ARG A 29 -2.25 0.23 -7.30
C ARG A 29 -1.48 1.25 -6.47
N VAL A 30 -0.17 1.04 -6.28
CA VAL A 30 0.69 1.99 -5.56
C VAL A 30 0.60 3.44 -6.09
N ALA A 31 0.27 3.61 -7.38
CA ALA A 31 0.08 4.89 -8.04
C ALA A 31 -1.02 5.75 -7.38
N ASP A 32 -2.07 5.13 -6.83
CA ASP A 32 -3.15 5.82 -6.12
C ASP A 32 -2.73 6.37 -4.74
N CYS A 33 -1.54 6.01 -4.24
CA CYS A 33 -1.05 6.51 -2.97
C CYS A 33 -0.82 8.03 -3.05
N THR A 34 -1.64 8.82 -2.37
CA THR A 34 -1.54 10.29 -2.36
C THR A 34 -0.49 10.83 -1.38
N GLY A 35 0.18 9.96 -0.62
CA GLY A 35 1.15 10.38 0.40
C GLY A 35 0.51 11.00 1.65
N CYS A 36 -0.79 10.80 1.89
CA CYS A 36 -1.53 11.42 3.00
C CYS A 36 -1.07 11.06 4.43
N GLY A 37 -0.14 10.11 4.61
CA GLY A 37 0.44 9.82 5.93
C GLY A 37 -0.38 8.94 6.88
N ARG A 38 -1.70 8.80 6.67
CA ARG A 38 -2.61 8.09 7.60
C ARG A 38 -2.23 6.66 7.93
N CYS A 39 -1.61 5.94 7.00
CA CYS A 39 -1.14 4.58 7.25
C CYS A 39 0.04 4.51 8.23
N THR A 40 0.89 5.55 8.27
CA THR A 40 1.95 5.69 9.27
C THR A 40 1.36 5.96 10.65
N GLU A 41 0.37 6.86 10.74
CA GLU A 41 -0.31 7.21 12.01
C GLU A 41 -1.09 6.04 12.61
N ALA A 42 -1.76 5.25 11.77
CA ALA A 42 -2.51 4.09 12.21
C ALA A 42 -1.63 2.87 12.53
N CYS A 43 -0.33 2.91 12.23
CA CYS A 43 0.55 1.76 12.41
C CYS A 43 0.97 1.63 13.88
N PRO A 44 0.65 0.53 14.57
CA PRO A 44 1.05 0.33 15.97
C PRO A 44 2.56 0.18 16.15
N ALA A 45 3.30 -0.13 15.07
CA ALA A 45 4.75 -0.27 15.07
C ALA A 45 5.49 1.02 14.68
N SER A 46 4.77 2.14 14.48
CA SER A 46 5.35 3.43 14.09
C SER A 46 6.25 3.38 12.85
N LEU A 47 5.95 2.46 11.91
CA LEU A 47 6.70 2.29 10.68
C LEU A 47 6.41 3.44 9.69
N PRO A 48 7.41 3.93 8.93
CA PRO A 48 7.24 5.02 7.98
C PRO A 48 6.59 4.56 6.66
N LEU A 49 5.42 3.90 6.74
CA LEU A 49 4.71 3.31 5.60
C LEU A 49 4.50 4.32 4.46
N ALA A 50 3.95 5.49 4.77
CA ALA A 50 3.65 6.50 3.75
C ALA A 50 4.90 6.98 2.99
N ARG A 51 6.04 7.08 3.69
CA ARG A 51 7.31 7.52 3.10
C ARG A 51 7.82 6.47 2.10
N VAL A 52 7.93 5.23 2.53
CA VAL A 52 8.45 4.13 1.70
C VAL A 52 7.55 3.87 0.49
N ILE A 53 6.23 3.85 0.69
CA ILE A 53 5.26 3.68 -0.40
C ILE A 53 5.34 4.86 -1.38
N GLY A 54 5.49 6.08 -0.88
CA GLY A 54 5.62 7.28 -1.71
C GLY A 54 6.91 7.29 -2.54
N GLU A 55 8.02 6.83 -1.97
CA GLU A 55 9.30 6.65 -2.68
C GLU A 55 9.17 5.58 -3.77
N ALA A 56 8.58 4.43 -3.44
CA ALA A 56 8.32 3.36 -4.40
C ALA A 56 7.41 3.83 -5.55
N ARG A 57 6.37 4.61 -5.24
CA ARG A 57 5.50 5.24 -6.24
C ARG A 57 6.29 6.14 -7.19
N LYS A 58 7.15 7.01 -6.66
CA LYS A 58 7.99 7.91 -7.47
C LYS A 58 8.96 7.12 -8.36
N LYS A 59 9.56 6.06 -7.82
CA LYS A 59 10.44 5.15 -8.57
C LYS A 59 9.69 4.50 -9.74
N LEU A 60 8.46 4.07 -9.52
CA LEU A 60 7.61 3.44 -10.55
C LEU A 60 6.98 4.44 -11.51
N ALA A 61 6.77 5.70 -11.12
CA ALA A 61 6.30 6.72 -12.04
C ALA A 61 7.29 7.00 -13.19
N ALA A 62 8.58 6.70 -12.98
CA ALA A 62 9.60 6.74 -14.03
C ALA A 62 9.59 5.50 -14.95
N ALA A 63 8.89 4.42 -14.56
CA ALA A 63 8.79 3.17 -15.31
C ALA A 63 7.32 2.93 -15.73
N PRO A 64 6.95 3.06 -17.01
CA PRO A 64 5.58 2.83 -17.44
C PRO A 64 5.21 1.37 -17.19
N THR A 65 4.26 1.14 -16.29
CA THR A 65 3.94 -0.20 -15.78
C THR A 65 2.67 -0.76 -16.43
N PRO A 66 2.55 -2.10 -16.55
CA PRO A 66 1.41 -2.74 -17.19
C PRO A 66 0.13 -2.56 -16.38
N ALA A 67 -1.01 -2.66 -17.07
CA ALA A 67 -2.34 -2.36 -16.56
C ALA A 67 -2.64 -3.09 -15.23
N PRO A 68 -3.32 -2.43 -14.27
CA PRO A 68 -3.66 -3.02 -12.99
C PRO A 68 -4.59 -4.22 -13.20
N THR A 69 -4.17 -5.39 -12.73
CA THR A 69 -5.03 -6.58 -12.71
C THR A 69 -6.12 -6.39 -11.64
N PRO A 70 -7.33 -6.96 -11.84
CA PRO A 70 -8.42 -6.83 -10.88
C PRO A 70 -8.05 -7.51 -9.57
N ILE A 71 -7.64 -6.70 -8.59
CA ILE A 71 -7.31 -7.12 -7.23
C ILE A 71 -8.60 -7.51 -6.52
N HIS A 72 -8.99 -8.77 -6.64
CA HIS A 72 -9.90 -9.42 -5.71
C HIS A 72 -9.11 -9.80 -4.46
N ASP A 73 -8.77 -8.80 -3.64
CA ASP A 73 -8.35 -9.01 -2.26
C ASP A 73 -9.60 -8.80 -1.41
N PRO A 74 -10.23 -9.88 -0.88
CA PRO A 74 -11.20 -9.72 0.19
C PRO A 74 -10.38 -9.16 1.36
N GLY A 75 -10.39 -7.83 1.48
CA GLY A 75 -9.55 -7.11 2.45
C GLY A 75 -9.66 -7.71 3.85
N PRO A 76 -8.78 -7.34 4.78
CA PRO A 76 -8.84 -7.82 6.16
C PRO A 76 -10.05 -7.22 6.89
N GLY A 77 -11.27 -7.56 6.48
CA GLY A 77 -12.37 -7.83 7.38
C GLY A 77 -12.22 -9.31 7.72
N ARG A 78 -11.63 -9.66 8.84
CA ARG A 78 -12.07 -9.28 10.17
C ARG A 78 -10.88 -9.30 11.12
N CYS A 79 -10.82 -8.35 12.04
CA CYS A 79 -10.26 -8.66 13.36
C CYS A 79 -11.28 -9.59 14.01
N PRO A 80 -11.02 -10.90 14.18
CA PRO A 80 -11.96 -11.74 14.90
C PRO A 80 -11.87 -11.30 16.36
N THR A 81 -12.95 -10.72 16.89
CA THR A 81 -13.27 -10.70 18.33
C THR A 81 -12.13 -10.16 19.22
N GLN A 82 -12.06 -8.84 19.38
CA GLN A 82 -12.30 -8.27 20.71
C GLN A 82 -13.41 -9.01 21.47
N SER A 83 -13.01 -9.91 22.37
CA SER A 83 -13.67 -10.30 23.61
C SER A 83 -12.60 -10.87 24.54
#